data_AF-A0A0F2Q7Y8-F1
#
_entry.id   AF-A0A0F2Q7Y8-F1
#
_cell.length_a   1.000
_cell.length_b   1.000
_cell.length_c   1.000
_cell.angle_alpha   90.00
_cell.angle_beta   90.00
_cell.angle_gamma   90.00
#
_symmetry.space_group_name_H-M   'P 1'
#
loop_
_entity.id
_entity.type
_entity.pdbx_description
1 polymer ?
#
loop_
_entity_poly.entity_id
_entity_poly.type
_entity_poly.pdbx_seq_one_letter_code
_entity_poly.pdbx_strand_id
1 'polypeptide(L)'
;MIYVFLDTNILLNKPNIIHDFIDRKINIVIPVTIFDELDNHKKRDDLGYAARSTGRVIESIIANTNYLHLTNDYKQDPHLNLKKADDRILSSAVAFFEQGKLVVLISNDRFLRLKAEAFKINVFSSLNNFYNSQIYIKSLDLNSTKNLQQATRDNDNKGEEKITNRRAKSNNFLSLEEKRMILNSFHELAEKKDNQNRYHYYFLNSKTGRKNIAREFIASGNGYIYGENLPQYQKLTDPRGWVNVKYFTKEELIELVTKAIEAHK
;
A
#
# COMPACT_ATOMS: atom_id res chain seq x y z
N MET A 1 9.52 -8.76 7.56
CA MET A 1 8.59 -9.15 6.48
C MET A 1 7.19 -8.74 6.91
N ILE A 2 6.35 -8.26 6.00
CA ILE A 2 4.97 -7.87 6.30
C ILE A 2 4.09 -9.12 6.33
N TYR A 3 3.16 -9.16 7.28
CA TYR A 3 2.07 -10.14 7.39
C TYR A 3 0.73 -9.42 7.28
N VAL A 4 -0.02 -9.73 6.23
CA VAL A 4 -1.27 -9.08 5.88
C VAL A 4 -2.45 -9.97 6.24
N PHE A 5 -3.36 -9.42 7.05
CA PHE A 5 -4.67 -9.99 7.34
C PHE A 5 -5.70 -9.25 6.47
N LEU A 6 -6.59 -10.01 5.83
CA LEU A 6 -7.66 -9.46 5.01
C LEU A 6 -9.00 -9.71 5.69
N ASP A 7 -9.88 -8.72 5.57
CA ASP A 7 -11.31 -8.87 5.78
C ASP A 7 -11.88 -9.89 4.79
N THR A 8 -12.80 -10.74 5.24
CA THR A 8 -13.47 -11.76 4.42
C THR A 8 -14.17 -11.14 3.21
N ASN A 9 -14.71 -9.93 3.33
CA ASN A 9 -15.34 -9.23 2.21
C ASN A 9 -14.35 -8.94 1.08
N ILE A 10 -13.07 -8.70 1.38
CA ILE A 10 -12.06 -8.47 0.35
C ILE A 10 -11.79 -9.78 -0.42
N LEU A 11 -11.68 -10.89 0.30
CA LEU A 11 -11.50 -12.22 -0.29
C LEU A 11 -12.70 -12.67 -1.12
N LEU A 12 -13.92 -12.37 -0.69
CA LEU A 12 -15.14 -12.64 -1.46
C LEU A 12 -15.24 -11.78 -2.72
N ASN A 13 -14.89 -10.49 -2.64
CA ASN A 13 -14.95 -9.62 -3.82
C ASN A 13 -13.84 -9.92 -4.84
N LYS A 14 -12.66 -10.36 -4.39
CA LYS A 14 -11.53 -10.65 -5.27
C LYS A 14 -10.76 -11.90 -4.82
N PRO A 15 -11.24 -13.13 -5.12
CA PRO A 15 -10.59 -14.39 -4.73
C PRO A 15 -9.12 -14.48 -5.14
N ASN A 16 -8.79 -14.01 -6.36
CA ASN A 16 -7.43 -14.08 -6.91
C ASN A 16 -6.45 -13.08 -6.27
N ILE A 17 -6.88 -12.23 -5.33
CA ILE A 17 -5.99 -11.28 -4.65
C ILE A 17 -4.82 -11.98 -3.94
N ILE A 18 -5.00 -13.25 -3.56
CA ILE A 18 -3.98 -14.04 -2.88
C ILE A 18 -2.75 -14.23 -3.79
N HIS A 19 -2.95 -14.43 -5.10
CA HIS A 19 -1.86 -14.47 -6.08
C HIS A 19 -1.10 -13.14 -6.13
N ASP A 20 -1.81 -12.00 -6.14
CA ASP A 20 -1.18 -10.67 -6.15
C ASP A 20 -0.22 -10.49 -4.94
N PHE A 21 -0.58 -11.00 -3.75
CA PHE A 21 0.29 -10.95 -2.57
C PHE A 21 1.50 -11.87 -2.70
N ILE A 22 1.32 -13.09 -3.21
CA ILE A 22 2.39 -14.06 -3.40
C ILE A 22 3.40 -13.57 -4.44
N ASP A 23 2.94 -13.06 -5.59
CA ASP A 23 3.79 -12.51 -6.65
C ASP A 23 4.62 -11.32 -6.14
N ARG A 24 4.05 -10.54 -5.20
CA ARG A 24 4.74 -9.43 -4.52
C ARG A 24 5.59 -9.87 -3.33
N LYS A 25 5.68 -11.17 -3.03
CA LYS A 25 6.43 -11.74 -1.90
C LYS A 25 6.00 -11.17 -0.55
N ILE A 26 4.70 -10.93 -0.38
CA ILE A 26 4.09 -10.45 0.86
C ILE A 26 3.41 -11.63 1.55
N ASN A 27 3.61 -11.78 2.86
CA ASN A 27 2.93 -12.84 3.60
C ASN A 27 1.46 -12.46 3.79
N ILE A 28 0.56 -13.31 3.35
CA ILE A 28 -0.87 -13.24 3.64
C ILE A 28 -1.20 -14.29 4.71
N VAL A 29 -1.94 -13.86 5.74
CA VAL A 29 -2.37 -14.70 6.84
C VAL A 29 -3.88 -14.83 6.79
N ILE A 30 -4.38 -16.06 6.77
CA ILE A 30 -5.81 -16.39 6.74
C ILE A 30 -6.15 -17.09 8.06
N PRO A 31 -6.82 -16.36 8.98
CA PRO A 31 -7.41 -16.96 10.17
C PRO A 31 -8.44 -18.03 9.80
N VAL A 32 -8.48 -19.14 10.54
CA VAL A 32 -9.43 -20.24 10.27
C VAL A 32 -10.90 -19.79 10.29
N THR A 33 -11.23 -18.72 11.04
CA THR A 33 -12.59 -18.15 11.04
C THR A 33 -13.07 -17.69 9.67
N ILE A 34 -12.17 -17.36 8.75
CA ILE A 34 -12.54 -16.94 7.40
C ILE A 34 -13.20 -18.12 6.66
N PHE A 35 -12.78 -19.36 6.92
CA PHE A 35 -13.38 -20.53 6.30
C PHE A 35 -14.84 -20.74 6.74
N ASP A 36 -15.14 -20.49 8.01
CA ASP A 36 -16.53 -20.54 8.52
C ASP A 36 -17.40 -19.50 7.81
N GLU A 37 -16.89 -18.29 7.60
CA GLU A 37 -17.61 -17.25 6.85
C GLU A 37 -17.79 -17.63 5.38
N LEU A 38 -16.72 -18.07 4.71
CA LEU A 38 -16.80 -18.53 3.32
C LEU A 38 -17.83 -19.64 3.17
N ASP A 39 -17.87 -20.62 4.09
CA ASP A 39 -18.84 -21.72 4.04
C ASP A 39 -20.29 -21.23 4.18
N ASN A 40 -20.53 -20.29 5.11
CA ASN A 40 -21.82 -19.63 5.24
C ASN A 40 -22.24 -18.88 3.97
N HIS A 41 -21.30 -18.25 3.27
CA HIS A 41 -21.55 -17.54 2.02
C HIS A 41 -21.80 -18.45 0.81
N LYS A 42 -21.40 -19.74 0.83
CA LYS A 42 -21.65 -20.68 -0.28
C LYS A 42 -23.14 -20.90 -0.61
N LYS A 43 -24.01 -20.65 0.38
CA LYS A 43 -25.47 -20.83 0.29
C LYS A 43 -26.19 -19.62 -0.31
N ARG A 44 -25.48 -18.51 -0.54
CA ARG A 44 -26.05 -17.31 -1.15
C ARG A 44 -25.84 -17.31 -2.66
N ASP A 45 -26.85 -16.87 -3.40
CA ASP A 45 -26.82 -16.85 -4.86
C ASP A 45 -25.79 -15.85 -5.42
N ASP A 46 -25.59 -14.72 -4.75
CA ASP A 46 -24.70 -13.63 -5.15
C ASP A 46 -23.22 -13.91 -4.87
N LEU A 47 -22.92 -14.54 -3.72
CA LEU A 47 -21.55 -14.70 -3.20
C LEU A 47 -21.05 -16.15 -3.20
N GLY A 48 -21.91 -17.11 -3.53
CA GLY A 48 -21.56 -18.53 -3.42
C GLY A 48 -20.47 -18.96 -4.40
N TYR A 49 -20.43 -18.38 -5.60
CA TYR A 49 -19.34 -18.63 -6.56
C TYR A 49 -18.01 -18.10 -6.02
N ALA A 50 -18.01 -16.86 -5.54
CA ALA A 50 -16.84 -16.22 -4.96
C ALA A 50 -16.26 -17.01 -3.79
N ALA A 51 -17.11 -17.44 -2.85
CA ALA A 51 -16.68 -18.22 -1.69
C ALA A 51 -16.01 -19.56 -2.09
N ARG A 52 -16.58 -20.29 -3.07
CA ARG A 52 -15.99 -21.51 -3.60
C ARG A 52 -14.67 -21.23 -4.34
N SER A 53 -14.62 -20.15 -5.11
CA SER A 53 -13.42 -19.73 -5.83
C SER A 53 -12.27 -19.42 -4.86
N THR A 54 -12.53 -18.68 -3.78
CA THR A 54 -11.53 -18.37 -2.75
C THR A 54 -10.99 -19.64 -2.10
N GLY A 55 -11.86 -20.59 -1.74
CA GLY A 55 -11.44 -21.88 -1.19
C GLY A 55 -10.51 -22.65 -2.13
N ARG A 56 -10.86 -22.73 -3.43
CA ARG A 56 -10.03 -23.38 -4.46
C ARG A 56 -8.67 -22.72 -4.64
N VAL A 57 -8.62 -21.38 -4.65
CA VAL A 57 -7.36 -20.63 -4.75
C VAL A 57 -6.44 -20.98 -3.59
N ILE A 58 -6.95 -20.93 -2.35
CA ILE A 58 -6.20 -21.26 -1.14
C ILE A 58 -5.66 -22.70 -1.21
N GLU A 59 -6.53 -23.67 -1.52
CA GLU A 59 -6.16 -25.09 -1.64
C GLU A 59 -5.07 -25.33 -2.70
N SER A 60 -5.17 -24.67 -3.86
CA SER A 60 -4.22 -24.87 -4.96
C SER A 60 -2.79 -24.37 -4.68
N ILE A 61 -2.64 -23.41 -3.77
CA ILE A 61 -1.35 -22.73 -3.55
C ILE A 61 -0.73 -22.99 -2.18
N ILE A 62 -1.50 -23.40 -1.16
CA ILE A 62 -1.00 -23.50 0.23
C ILE A 62 0.22 -24.43 0.35
N ALA A 63 0.29 -25.51 -0.43
CA ALA A 63 1.43 -26.43 -0.42
C ALA A 63 2.64 -25.93 -1.23
N ASN A 64 2.46 -24.89 -2.05
CA ASN A 64 3.40 -24.46 -3.08
C ASN A 64 4.03 -23.08 -2.80
N THR A 65 3.75 -22.48 -1.63
CA THR A 65 4.25 -21.14 -1.29
C THR A 65 4.52 -20.99 0.20
N ASN A 66 5.57 -20.24 0.53
CA ASN A 66 5.87 -19.84 1.92
C ASN A 66 5.23 -18.49 2.29
N TYR A 67 4.46 -17.88 1.38
CA TYR A 67 3.84 -16.57 1.57
C TYR A 67 2.37 -16.65 1.97
N LEU A 68 1.76 -17.83 1.99
CA LEU A 68 0.40 -18.03 2.49
C LEU A 68 0.43 -18.81 3.79
N HIS A 69 -0.14 -18.24 4.84
CA HIS A 69 -0.14 -18.80 6.19
C HIS A 69 -1.59 -18.99 6.65
N LEU A 70 -1.95 -20.21 7.04
CA LEU A 70 -3.20 -20.46 7.76
C LEU A 70 -2.90 -20.40 9.26
N THR A 71 -3.79 -19.78 10.05
CA THR A 71 -3.57 -19.69 11.49
C THR A 71 -4.86 -19.90 12.28
N ASN A 72 -4.73 -20.63 13.39
CA ASN A 72 -5.69 -20.67 14.47
C ASN A 72 -5.20 -19.92 15.72
N ASP A 73 -4.03 -19.26 15.63
CA ASP A 73 -3.51 -18.44 16.73
C ASP A 73 -4.40 -17.21 16.92
N TYR A 74 -4.65 -16.88 18.17
CA TYR A 74 -5.49 -15.75 18.53
C TYR A 74 -5.09 -15.22 19.91
N LYS A 75 -5.38 -13.95 20.16
CA LYS A 75 -5.19 -13.29 21.45
C LYS A 75 -6.53 -13.17 22.17
N GLN A 76 -6.64 -13.77 23.36
CA GLN A 76 -7.75 -13.43 24.26
C GLN A 76 -7.55 -12.02 24.80
N ASP A 77 -8.58 -11.18 24.61
CA ASP A 77 -8.63 -9.81 25.12
C ASP A 77 -10.08 -9.50 25.54
N PRO A 78 -10.31 -8.90 26.73
CA PRO A 78 -11.66 -8.57 27.21
C PRO A 78 -12.46 -7.64 26.29
N HIS A 79 -11.79 -6.86 25.44
CA HIS A 79 -12.42 -5.92 24.51
C HIS A 79 -12.70 -6.52 23.12
N LEU A 80 -12.34 -7.79 22.88
CA LEU A 80 -12.62 -8.53 21.66
C LEU A 80 -13.66 -9.62 21.91
N ASN A 81 -14.79 -9.57 21.18
CA ASN A 81 -15.82 -10.59 21.25
C ASN A 81 -15.56 -11.70 20.23
N LEU A 82 -14.89 -12.77 20.65
CA LEU A 82 -14.53 -13.91 19.78
C LEU A 82 -15.72 -14.69 19.18
N LYS A 83 -16.97 -14.35 19.53
CA LYS A 83 -18.15 -14.86 18.80
C LYS A 83 -18.33 -14.16 17.44
N LYS A 84 -17.78 -12.96 17.27
CA LYS A 84 -17.82 -12.18 16.02
C LYS A 84 -16.58 -12.46 15.18
N ALA A 85 -16.77 -12.68 13.88
CA ALA A 85 -15.67 -12.97 12.96
C ALA A 85 -14.66 -11.84 12.86
N ASP A 86 -15.10 -10.59 12.74
CA ASP A 86 -14.23 -9.39 12.73
C ASP A 86 -13.27 -9.35 13.92
N ASP A 87 -13.80 -9.63 15.12
CA ASP A 87 -13.01 -9.63 16.36
C ASP A 87 -12.06 -10.83 16.41
N ARG A 88 -12.42 -11.98 15.82
CA ARG A 88 -11.50 -13.11 15.66
C ARG A 88 -10.36 -12.81 14.68
N ILE A 89 -10.65 -12.17 13.54
CA ILE A 89 -9.62 -11.74 12.58
C ILE A 89 -8.64 -10.77 13.26
N LEU A 90 -9.17 -9.77 13.97
CA LEU A 90 -8.34 -8.83 14.72
C LEU A 90 -7.55 -9.53 15.83
N SER A 91 -8.16 -10.46 16.55
CA SER A 91 -7.50 -11.24 17.60
C SER A 91 -6.31 -12.05 17.07
N SER A 92 -6.43 -12.67 15.90
CA SER A 92 -5.31 -13.34 15.22
C SER A 92 -4.22 -12.36 14.77
N ALA A 93 -4.62 -11.19 14.25
CA ALA A 93 -3.67 -10.13 13.88
C ALA A 93 -2.88 -9.62 15.10
N VAL A 94 -3.54 -9.46 16.25
CA VAL A 94 -2.89 -9.09 17.52
C VAL A 94 -1.93 -10.18 17.99
N ALA A 95 -2.28 -11.46 17.89
CA ALA A 95 -1.38 -12.55 18.25
C ALA A 95 -0.07 -12.50 17.45
N PHE A 96 -0.14 -12.26 16.14
CA PHE A 96 1.05 -12.09 15.29
C PHE A 96 1.84 -10.84 15.66
N PHE A 97 1.16 -9.75 16.00
CA PHE A 97 1.81 -8.51 16.43
C PHE A 97 2.60 -8.70 17.74
N GLU A 98 2.04 -9.42 18.72
CA GLU A 98 2.72 -9.76 19.97
C GLU A 98 3.95 -10.67 19.76
N GLN A 99 3.97 -11.47 18.68
CA GLN A 99 5.15 -12.23 18.26
C GLN A 99 6.23 -11.36 17.57
N GLY A 100 6.08 -10.03 17.59
CA GLY A 100 7.01 -9.08 16.98
C GLY A 100 6.93 -9.01 15.45
N LYS A 101 5.85 -9.52 14.84
CA LYS A 101 5.65 -9.45 13.38
C LYS A 101 5.15 -8.06 12.98
N LEU A 102 5.55 -7.61 11.79
CA LEU A 102 4.98 -6.41 11.18
C LEU A 102 3.63 -6.76 10.56
N VAL A 103 2.56 -6.51 11.32
CA VAL A 103 1.19 -6.85 10.95
C VAL A 103 0.48 -5.68 10.28
N VAL A 104 -0.24 -5.99 9.20
CA VAL A 104 -1.13 -5.08 8.49
C VAL A 104 -2.50 -5.72 8.37
N LEU A 105 -3.55 -5.00 8.75
CA LEU A 105 -4.94 -5.37 8.50
C LEU A 105 -5.50 -4.53 7.34
N ILE A 106 -6.22 -5.16 6.41
CA ILE A 106 -6.95 -4.43 5.35
C ILE A 106 -8.44 -4.72 5.51
N SER A 107 -9.22 -3.68 5.77
CA SER A 107 -10.68 -3.79 5.95
C SER A 107 -11.41 -2.50 5.57
N ASN A 108 -12.59 -2.66 4.98
CA ASN A 108 -13.50 -1.56 4.67
C ASN A 108 -14.42 -1.20 5.84
N ASP A 109 -14.53 -2.04 6.88
CA ASP A 109 -15.34 -1.77 8.06
C ASP A 109 -14.73 -0.69 8.95
N ARG A 110 -15.50 0.34 9.29
CA ARG A 110 -15.02 1.48 10.09
C ARG A 110 -14.66 1.07 11.52
N PHE A 111 -15.48 0.26 12.17
CA PHE A 111 -15.30 -0.11 13.57
C PHE A 111 -14.18 -1.12 13.75
N LEU A 112 -14.01 -2.06 12.82
CA LEU A 112 -12.86 -2.96 12.81
C LEU A 112 -11.54 -2.18 12.68
N ARG A 113 -11.49 -1.17 11.79
CA ARG A 113 -10.29 -0.30 11.68
C ARG A 113 -10.00 0.49 12.96
N LEU A 114 -11.02 1.08 13.59
CA LEU A 114 -10.83 1.82 14.85
C LEU A 114 -10.35 0.91 15.99
N LYS A 115 -10.87 -0.33 16.07
CA LYS A 115 -10.35 -1.33 17.00
C LYS A 115 -8.89 -1.68 16.69
N ALA A 116 -8.56 -1.94 15.43
CA ALA A 116 -7.18 -2.22 15.02
C ALA A 116 -6.21 -1.10 15.41
N GLU A 117 -6.59 0.17 15.22
CA GLU A 117 -5.81 1.33 15.68
C GLU A 117 -5.62 1.36 17.20
N ALA A 118 -6.64 0.99 17.97
CA ALA A 118 -6.54 0.88 19.44
C ALA A 118 -5.51 -0.18 19.86
N PHE A 119 -5.48 -1.32 19.15
CA PHE A 119 -4.50 -2.40 19.33
C PHE A 119 -3.13 -2.12 18.67
N LYS A 120 -2.91 -0.93 18.09
CA LYS A 120 -1.67 -0.54 17.40
C LYS A 120 -1.32 -1.40 16.18
N ILE A 121 -2.34 -2.03 15.59
CA ILE A 121 -2.21 -2.75 14.33
C ILE A 121 -2.25 -1.74 13.18
N ASN A 122 -1.31 -1.86 12.24
CA ASN A 122 -1.33 -1.03 11.04
C ASN A 122 -2.54 -1.40 10.20
N VAL A 123 -3.36 -0.43 9.82
CA VAL A 123 -4.62 -0.72 9.14
C VAL A 123 -4.84 0.17 7.92
N PHE A 124 -5.37 -0.41 6.84
CA PHE A 124 -5.69 0.31 5.62
C PHE A 124 -7.13 0.02 5.17
N SER A 125 -7.79 1.06 4.66
CA SER A 125 -9.13 0.97 4.11
C SER A 125 -9.19 0.43 2.67
N SER A 126 -8.04 0.15 2.04
CA SER A 126 -7.98 -0.47 0.72
C SER A 126 -6.58 -1.00 0.44
N LEU A 127 -6.48 -1.91 -0.54
CA LEU A 127 -5.20 -2.40 -1.07
C LEU A 127 -4.37 -1.27 -1.67
N ASN A 128 -4.99 -0.35 -2.39
CA ASN A 128 -4.30 0.80 -2.97
C ASN A 128 -3.69 1.68 -1.88
N ASN A 129 -4.39 1.88 -0.76
CA ASN A 129 -3.84 2.64 0.36
C ASN A 129 -2.65 1.91 1.00
N PHE A 130 -2.73 0.58 1.09
CA PHE A 130 -1.62 -0.23 1.59
C PHE A 130 -0.40 -0.21 0.65
N TYR A 131 -0.56 -0.43 -0.65
CA TYR A 131 0.56 -0.44 -1.60
C TYR A 131 1.21 0.94 -1.80
N ASN A 132 0.48 2.03 -1.50
CA ASN A 132 1.04 3.38 -1.50
C ASN A 132 1.54 3.82 -0.11
N SER A 133 1.56 2.92 0.87
CA SER A 133 1.98 3.24 2.24
C SER A 133 3.49 3.13 2.41
N GLN A 134 4.03 3.95 3.31
CA GLN A 134 5.44 3.87 3.71
C GLN A 134 5.82 2.48 4.26
N ILE A 135 4.87 1.79 4.88
CA ILE A 135 5.08 0.44 5.43
C ILE A 135 5.43 -0.53 4.30
N TYR A 136 4.66 -0.50 3.21
CA TYR A 136 4.93 -1.33 2.04
C TYR A 136 6.23 -0.93 1.34
N ILE A 137 6.43 0.37 1.07
CA ILE A 137 7.62 0.88 0.38
C ILE A 137 8.90 0.49 1.14
N LYS A 138 8.96 0.74 2.45
CA LYS A 138 10.11 0.34 3.28
C LYS A 138 10.37 -1.16 3.27
N SER A 139 9.32 -1.98 3.14
CA SER A 139 9.49 -3.43 3.07
C SER A 139 10.13 -3.89 1.76
N LEU A 140 9.95 -3.15 0.66
CA LEU A 140 10.62 -3.40 -0.61
C LEU A 140 12.11 -3.07 -0.51
N ASP A 141 12.46 -1.91 0.05
CA ASP A 141 13.85 -1.46 0.22
C ASP A 141 14.66 -2.41 1.10
N LEU A 142 14.06 -2.89 2.19
CA LEU A 142 14.67 -3.88 3.10
C LEU A 142 14.93 -5.23 2.41
N ASN A 143 14.10 -5.61 1.44
CA ASN A 143 14.31 -6.83 0.66
C ASN A 143 15.39 -6.62 -0.42
N SER A 144 15.43 -5.45 -1.06
CA SER A 144 16.49 -5.08 -2.01
C SER A 144 17.87 -5.04 -1.35
N THR A 145 17.99 -4.40 -0.18
CA THR A 145 19.25 -4.37 0.59
C THR A 145 19.67 -5.75 1.08
N LYS A 146 18.74 -6.61 1.49
CA LYS A 146 19.06 -8.01 1.83
C LYS A 146 19.53 -8.82 0.63
N ASN A 147 18.91 -8.63 -0.54
CA ASN A 147 19.35 -9.30 -1.77
C ASN A 147 20.72 -8.82 -2.24
N LEU A 148 21.02 -7.51 -2.13
CA LEU A 148 22.37 -6.99 -2.39
C LEU A 148 23.38 -7.56 -1.39
N GLN A 149 23.05 -7.62 -0.10
CA GLN A 149 23.93 -8.19 0.93
C GLN A 149 24.14 -9.70 0.79
N GLN A 150 23.16 -10.42 0.23
CA GLN A 150 23.30 -11.86 -0.04
C GLN A 150 24.11 -12.10 -1.32
N ALA A 151 23.94 -11.26 -2.35
CA ALA A 151 24.76 -11.27 -3.56
C ALA A 151 26.22 -10.83 -3.31
N THR A 152 26.48 -9.97 -2.31
CA THR A 152 27.85 -9.61 -1.90
C THR A 152 28.48 -10.58 -0.90
N ARG A 153 27.69 -11.41 -0.19
CA ARG A 153 28.23 -12.49 0.67
C ARG A 153 28.80 -13.66 -0.11
N ASP A 154 28.36 -13.85 -1.35
CA ASP A 154 28.92 -14.87 -2.25
C ASP A 154 30.20 -14.38 -2.96
N ASN A 155 30.55 -13.09 -2.85
CA ASN A 155 31.70 -12.44 -3.49
C ASN A 155 32.43 -11.50 -2.52
N ASP A 156 33.02 -12.00 -1.43
CA ASP A 156 34.24 -11.46 -0.80
C ASP A 156 34.29 -11.74 0.72
N ASN A 157 35.01 -12.81 1.05
CA ASN A 157 35.89 -12.79 2.21
C ASN A 157 36.96 -11.71 1.97
N LYS A 158 36.76 -10.49 2.49
CA LYS A 158 37.80 -9.59 3.05
C LYS A 158 37.23 -8.19 3.33
N GLY A 159 37.49 -7.70 4.54
CA GLY A 159 37.53 -6.26 4.84
C GLY A 159 36.43 -5.75 5.74
N GLU A 160 36.77 -5.56 7.02
CA GLU A 160 36.02 -4.75 7.98
C GLU A 160 35.99 -3.27 7.56
N GLU A 161 34.87 -2.56 7.72
CA GLU A 161 34.71 -1.58 8.80
C GLU A 161 33.36 -0.84 8.82
N LYS A 162 33.03 -0.47 10.05
CA LYS A 162 31.91 0.28 10.63
C LYS A 162 31.46 1.53 9.85
N ILE A 163 30.15 1.76 9.80
CA ILE A 163 29.58 3.10 10.09
C ILE A 163 28.35 2.97 11.00
N THR A 164 28.45 3.67 12.12
CA THR A 164 27.55 3.78 13.26
C THR A 164 26.34 4.68 13.00
N ASN A 165 25.24 4.34 13.67
CA ASN A 165 23.99 5.08 13.90
C ASN A 165 24.05 6.62 13.79
N ARG A 166 23.04 7.21 13.11
CA ARG A 166 22.45 8.50 13.52
C ARG A 166 20.91 8.54 13.32
N ARG A 167 20.22 8.45 14.46
CA ARG A 167 19.05 9.22 14.93
C ARG A 167 17.99 9.70 13.92
N ALA A 168 16.76 9.25 14.19
CA ALA A 168 15.46 9.95 14.12
C ALA A 168 15.26 11.05 13.06
N LYS A 169 14.39 10.81 12.07
CA LYS A 169 13.72 11.87 11.31
C LYS A 169 12.30 11.46 10.89
N SER A 170 11.35 12.24 11.43
CA SER A 170 9.96 12.53 11.09
C SER A 170 9.13 11.61 10.17
N ASN A 171 7.86 11.44 10.55
CA ASN A 171 6.74 11.10 9.67
C ASN A 171 6.71 12.09 8.48
N ASN A 172 7.14 11.68 7.28
CA ASN A 172 7.41 12.61 6.18
C ASN A 172 6.58 12.26 4.93
N PHE A 173 5.28 12.57 4.93
CA PHE A 173 4.63 12.91 3.65
C PHE A 173 4.75 14.42 3.49
N LEU A 174 5.05 14.88 2.27
CA LEU A 174 5.19 16.31 2.02
C LEU A 174 3.85 17.02 2.28
N SER A 175 3.89 18.05 3.11
CA SER A 175 2.79 18.99 3.29
C SER A 175 2.44 19.69 1.97
N LEU A 176 1.26 20.31 1.92
CA LEU A 176 0.87 21.13 0.77
C LEU A 176 1.95 22.17 0.42
N GLU A 177 2.46 22.88 1.42
CA GLU A 177 3.46 23.94 1.20
C GLU A 177 4.77 23.38 0.65
N GLU A 178 5.25 22.24 1.14
CA GLU A 178 6.45 21.60 0.58
C GLU A 178 6.27 21.16 -0.87
N LYS A 179 5.10 20.61 -1.23
CA LYS A 179 4.80 20.23 -2.62
C LYS A 179 4.70 21.46 -3.52
N ARG A 180 4.09 22.54 -3.03
CA ARG A 180 4.04 23.82 -3.74
C ARG A 180 5.44 24.40 -3.94
N MET A 181 6.31 24.36 -2.93
CA MET A 181 7.71 24.80 -3.06
C MET A 181 8.45 24.01 -4.16
N ILE A 182 8.24 22.70 -4.25
CA ILE A 182 8.81 21.87 -5.31
C ILE A 182 8.24 22.27 -6.67
N LEU A 183 6.92 22.35 -6.82
CA LEU A 183 6.28 22.67 -8.10
C LEU A 183 6.63 24.10 -8.58
N ASN A 184 6.70 25.06 -7.66
CA ASN A 184 7.12 26.44 -7.95
C ASN A 184 8.63 26.57 -8.26
N SER A 185 9.44 25.54 -8.01
CA SER A 185 10.86 25.53 -8.42
C SER A 185 11.05 25.28 -9.92
N PHE A 186 10.02 24.75 -10.60
CA PHE A 186 10.01 24.61 -12.05
C PHE A 186 9.50 25.89 -12.69
N HIS A 187 10.43 26.74 -13.16
CA HIS A 187 10.12 28.03 -13.79
C HIS A 187 9.19 27.92 -15.02
N GLU A 188 9.10 26.73 -15.63
CA GLU A 188 8.18 26.47 -16.73
C GLU A 188 6.70 26.34 -16.30
N LEU A 189 6.42 26.12 -15.02
CA LEU A 189 5.07 25.90 -14.49
C LEU A 189 4.45 27.20 -13.94
N ALA A 190 3.21 27.47 -14.34
CA ALA A 190 2.40 28.54 -13.77
C ALA A 190 1.41 27.98 -12.73
N GLU A 191 1.49 28.44 -11.48
CA GLU A 191 0.54 28.12 -10.40
C GLU A 191 -0.79 28.87 -10.61
N LYS A 192 -1.91 28.17 -10.44
CA LYS A 192 -3.25 28.75 -10.36
C LYS A 192 -4.03 28.12 -9.21
N LYS A 193 -4.63 28.97 -8.38
CA LYS A 193 -5.52 28.57 -7.29
C LYS A 193 -6.98 28.71 -7.72
N ASP A 194 -7.82 27.73 -7.36
CA ASP A 194 -9.26 27.80 -7.61
C ASP A 194 -10.07 28.25 -6.38
N ASN A 195 -11.38 28.45 -6.57
CA ASN A 195 -12.31 28.89 -5.54
C ASN A 195 -12.49 27.86 -4.40
N GLN A 196 -12.02 26.63 -4.58
CA GLN A 196 -12.08 25.55 -3.59
C GLN A 196 -10.75 25.39 -2.83
N ASN A 197 -9.87 26.39 -2.90
CA ASN A 197 -8.53 26.37 -2.32
C ASN A 197 -7.64 25.23 -2.81
N ARG A 198 -7.81 24.80 -4.07
CA ARG A 198 -6.97 23.78 -4.70
C ARG A 198 -5.98 24.45 -5.65
N TYR A 199 -4.74 23.96 -5.63
CA TYR A 199 -3.66 24.48 -6.46
C TYR A 199 -3.44 23.56 -7.68
N HIS A 200 -3.21 24.18 -8.83
CA HIS A 200 -3.03 23.54 -10.12
C HIS A 200 -1.84 24.18 -10.84
N TYR A 201 -1.10 23.42 -11.64
CA TYR A 201 0.08 23.91 -12.35
C TYR A 201 0.00 23.62 -13.84
N TYR A 202 0.36 24.63 -14.63
CA TYR A 202 0.24 24.62 -16.07
C TYR A 202 1.58 24.88 -16.74
N PHE A 203 1.96 24.00 -17.67
CA PHE A 203 3.06 24.24 -18.59
C PHE A 203 2.52 24.97 -19.83
N LEU A 204 2.62 26.30 -19.82
CA LEU A 204 1.97 27.15 -20.84
C LEU A 204 2.56 26.96 -22.25
N ASN A 205 3.82 26.54 -22.32
CA ASN A 205 4.58 26.30 -23.55
C ASN A 205 4.50 24.85 -24.05
N SER A 206 3.53 24.05 -23.59
CA SER A 206 3.41 22.66 -24.04
C SER A 206 3.15 22.54 -25.54
N LYS A 207 3.89 21.64 -26.21
CA LYS A 207 3.69 21.27 -27.62
C LYS A 207 2.60 20.24 -27.83
N THR A 208 2.26 19.49 -26.79
CA THR A 208 1.10 18.62 -26.76
C THR A 208 -0.08 19.49 -26.29
N GLY A 209 -1.27 19.42 -26.90
CA GLY A 209 -2.37 20.36 -26.58
C GLY A 209 -2.80 20.45 -25.09
N ARG A 210 -2.27 19.58 -24.22
CA ARG A 210 -2.48 19.60 -22.77
C ARG A 210 -1.47 20.50 -22.07
N LYS A 211 -1.99 21.55 -21.43
CA LYS A 211 -1.17 22.48 -20.62
C LYS A 211 -1.18 22.16 -19.13
N ASN A 212 -2.15 21.40 -18.61
CA ASN A 212 -2.25 21.11 -17.19
C ASN A 212 -1.38 19.89 -16.82
N ILE A 213 -0.32 20.13 -16.03
CA ILE A 213 0.65 19.10 -15.62
C ILE A 213 0.36 18.60 -14.20
N ALA A 214 -0.12 19.47 -13.33
CA ALA A 214 -0.41 19.14 -11.94
C ALA A 214 -1.78 19.68 -11.53
N ARG A 215 -2.56 18.93 -10.76
CA ARG A 215 -3.90 19.34 -10.34
C ARG A 215 -4.27 18.94 -8.93
N GLU A 216 -5.24 19.69 -8.40
CA GLU A 216 -5.97 19.39 -7.16
C GLU A 216 -5.06 19.21 -5.93
N PHE A 217 -4.02 20.04 -5.82
CA PHE A 217 -3.19 20.09 -4.62
C PHE A 217 -3.96 20.76 -3.49
N ILE A 218 -4.17 20.03 -2.40
CA ILE A 218 -5.03 20.44 -1.27
C ILE A 218 -4.30 20.35 0.07
N ALA A 219 -4.89 20.94 1.11
CA ALA A 219 -4.30 21.06 2.45
C ALA A 219 -3.87 19.71 3.07
N SER A 220 -4.52 18.59 2.67
CA SER A 220 -4.12 17.24 3.10
C SER A 220 -2.79 16.74 2.50
N GLY A 221 -2.14 17.54 1.65
CA GLY A 221 -0.97 17.15 0.87
C GLY A 221 -1.31 16.28 -0.34
N ASN A 222 -2.58 15.93 -0.58
CA ASN A 222 -2.96 15.22 -1.80
C ASN A 222 -2.82 16.12 -3.04
N GLY A 223 -2.57 15.52 -4.20
CA GLY A 223 -2.47 16.16 -5.50
C GLY A 223 -2.21 15.12 -6.59
N TYR A 224 -2.27 15.54 -7.85
CA TYR A 224 -2.05 14.65 -8.99
C TYR A 224 -1.10 15.26 -10.01
N ILE A 225 -0.24 14.44 -10.61
CA ILE A 225 0.62 14.79 -11.74
C ILE A 225 0.22 13.96 -12.95
N TYR A 226 0.23 14.56 -14.13
CA TYR A 226 -0.12 13.87 -15.36
C TYR A 226 1.03 12.98 -15.83
N GLY A 227 0.73 11.71 -16.12
CA GLY A 227 1.72 10.68 -16.43
C GLY A 227 1.30 9.69 -17.52
N GLU A 228 0.27 9.99 -18.32
CA GLU A 228 -0.23 9.11 -19.39
C GLU A 228 0.87 8.67 -20.37
N ASN A 229 1.76 9.60 -20.72
CA ASN A 229 2.86 9.36 -21.66
C ASN A 229 4.16 8.89 -20.98
N LEU A 230 4.09 8.44 -19.72
CA LEU A 230 5.24 7.98 -18.95
C LEU A 230 5.15 6.47 -18.68
N PRO A 231 5.81 5.62 -19.49
CA PRO A 231 5.70 4.15 -19.40
C PRO A 231 5.98 3.60 -17.99
N GLN A 232 6.94 4.19 -17.28
CA GLN A 232 7.32 3.80 -15.93
C GLN A 232 6.26 4.12 -14.85
N TYR A 233 5.32 5.03 -15.14
CA TYR A 233 4.23 5.41 -14.23
C TYR A 233 2.86 4.88 -14.66
N GLN A 234 2.77 4.15 -15.78
CA GLN A 234 1.50 3.67 -16.35
C GLN A 234 0.70 2.75 -15.41
N LYS A 235 1.37 2.08 -14.47
CA LYS A 235 0.72 1.26 -13.42
C LYS A 235 0.17 2.10 -12.25
N LEU A 236 0.59 3.36 -12.14
CA LEU A 236 0.17 4.30 -11.08
C LEU A 236 -0.83 5.35 -11.60
N THR A 237 -1.06 5.41 -12.91
CA THR A 237 -2.04 6.32 -13.51
C THR A 237 -3.46 5.81 -13.33
N ASP A 238 -4.38 6.72 -13.02
CA ASP A 238 -5.82 6.49 -13.16
C ASP A 238 -6.22 6.37 -14.66
N PRO A 239 -7.47 6.01 -14.98
CA PRO A 239 -7.94 5.93 -16.37
C PRO A 239 -7.88 7.23 -17.19
N ARG A 240 -7.58 8.37 -16.54
CA ARG A 240 -7.45 9.69 -17.14
C ARG A 240 -5.98 10.14 -17.23
N GLY A 241 -5.04 9.25 -16.91
CA GLY A 241 -3.60 9.48 -17.00
C GLY A 241 -2.99 10.19 -15.78
N TRP A 242 -3.68 10.26 -14.64
CA TRP A 242 -3.20 10.98 -13.45
C TRP A 242 -2.58 10.07 -12.41
N VAL A 243 -1.39 10.43 -11.96
CA VAL A 243 -0.69 9.79 -10.85
C VAL A 243 -1.02 10.53 -9.57
N ASN A 244 -1.58 9.84 -8.58
CA ASN A 244 -1.78 10.42 -7.25
C ASN A 244 -0.45 10.54 -6.52
N VAL A 245 -0.08 11.76 -6.10
CA VAL A 245 1.23 12.02 -5.48
C VAL A 245 1.15 12.25 -3.97
N LYS A 246 0.06 11.85 -3.29
CA LYS A 246 -0.13 12.12 -1.85
C LYS A 246 1.07 11.67 -1.00
N TYR A 247 1.62 10.51 -1.33
CA TYR A 247 2.69 9.86 -0.55
C TYR A 247 4.05 9.86 -1.24
N PHE A 248 4.22 10.63 -2.30
CA PHE A 248 5.52 10.78 -2.96
C PHE A 248 6.50 11.50 -2.02
N THR A 249 7.73 10.98 -1.97
CA THR A 249 8.89 11.68 -1.42
C THR A 249 9.21 12.92 -2.26
N LYS A 250 10.12 13.76 -1.75
CA LYS A 250 10.59 14.94 -2.48
C LYS A 250 11.25 14.54 -3.80
N GLU A 251 12.09 13.52 -3.77
CA GLU A 251 12.85 13.04 -4.91
C GLU A 251 11.92 12.45 -5.98
N GLU A 252 10.95 11.61 -5.59
CA GLU A 252 9.96 11.05 -6.52
C GLU A 252 9.06 12.12 -7.13
N LEU A 253 8.64 13.13 -6.35
CA LEU A 253 7.80 14.22 -6.87
C LEU A 253 8.58 15.06 -7.88
N ILE A 254 9.84 15.39 -7.59
CA ILE A 254 10.72 16.10 -8.52
C ILE A 254 10.92 15.30 -9.81
N GLU A 255 11.19 14.00 -9.69
CA GLU A 255 11.41 13.12 -10.84
C GLU A 255 10.16 13.04 -11.73
N LEU A 256 8.99 12.82 -11.14
CA LEU A 256 7.74 12.72 -11.88
C LEU A 256 7.37 14.04 -12.56
N VAL A 257 7.51 15.18 -11.89
CA VAL A 257 7.24 16.49 -12.47
C VAL A 257 8.20 16.80 -13.62
N THR A 258 9.50 16.51 -13.45
CA THR A 258 10.51 16.67 -14.51
C THR A 258 10.12 15.90 -15.76
N LYS A 259 9.83 14.60 -15.61
CA LYS A 259 9.44 13.72 -16.72
C LYS A 259 8.12 14.15 -17.36
N ALA A 260 7.15 14.59 -16.55
CA ALA A 260 5.89 15.10 -17.06
C ALA A 260 6.12 16.35 -17.94
N ILE A 261 6.96 17.30 -17.51
CA ILE A 261 7.33 18.47 -18.32
C ILE A 261 8.06 18.05 -19.60
N GLU A 262 9.05 17.16 -19.51
CA GLU A 262 9.81 16.67 -20.66
C GLU A 262 8.92 16.01 -21.72
N ALA A 263 7.95 15.19 -21.30
CA ALA A 263 6.98 14.58 -22.19
C ALA A 263 6.04 15.58 -22.89
N HIS A 264 6.04 16.84 -22.47
CA HIS A 264 5.19 17.92 -22.99
C HIS A 264 5.98 19.03 -23.70
N LYS A 265 7.33 18.95 -23.71
CA LYS A 265 8.25 19.85 -24.43
C LYS A 265 8.28 19.54 -25.92
#